data_AF-A0A3B8I8K6-F1
#
_entry.id   AF-A0A3B8I8K6-F1
#
_cell.length_a   1.000
_cell.length_b   1.000
_cell.length_c   1.000
_cell.angle_alpha   90.00
_cell.angle_beta   90.00
_cell.angle_gamma   90.00
#
_symmetry.space_group_name_H-M   'P 1'
#
loop_
_entity.id
_entity.type
_entity.pdbx_description
1 polymer ?
#
loop_
_entity_poly.entity_id
_entity_poly.type
_entity_poly.pdbx_seq_one_letter_code
_entity_poly.pdbx_strand_id
1 'polypeptide(L)'
;MLRLVIKKEFMTALRDVRLQVSGAILIVLMLTAVLVGKQGQKQIQTEREKAQSAMYDTWLNQGEKHPHSAAHYGMFAFKPKPVLSFLDVGLDNYTGVSVFLEAHRQNEVLFSAAQDSNGMTRFGEMTAALILQVLLPLLIIFLTFNIFSREREEGTLRLIHAQGLS
;
A
#
# COMPACT_ATOMS: atom_id res chain seq x y z
N MET A 1 21.10 16.64 33.62
CA MET A 1 21.52 17.36 32.40
C MET A 1 20.93 16.74 31.14
N LEU A 2 21.34 15.53 30.70
CA LEU A 2 20.91 14.93 29.43
C LEU A 2 19.38 14.83 29.23
N ARG A 3 18.64 14.34 30.23
CA ARG A 3 17.16 14.27 30.17
C ARG A 3 16.48 15.63 29.97
N LEU A 4 17.04 16.70 30.53
CA LEU A 4 16.50 18.05 30.38
C LEU A 4 16.73 18.59 28.98
N VAL A 5 17.92 18.32 28.41
CA VAL A 5 18.25 18.66 27.02
C VAL A 5 17.32 17.92 26.07
N ILE A 6 17.20 16.59 26.20
CA ILE A 6 16.28 15.79 25.36
C ILE A 6 14.86 16.31 25.45
N LYS A 7 14.36 16.59 26.65
CA LYS A 7 13.00 17.12 26.84
C LYS A 7 12.82 18.48 26.17
N LYS A 8 13.79 19.40 26.33
CA LYS A 8 13.75 20.73 25.70
C LYS A 8 13.75 20.61 24.17
N GLU A 9 14.67 19.82 23.62
CA GLU A 9 14.77 19.64 22.16
C GLU A 9 13.51 18.98 21.59
N PHE A 10 12.99 17.95 22.25
CA PHE A 10 11.73 17.31 21.86
C PHE A 10 10.54 18.28 21.90
N MET A 11 10.41 19.07 22.96
CA MET A 11 9.35 20.08 23.07
C MET A 11 9.51 21.21 22.06
N THR A 12 10.75 21.55 21.67
CA THR A 12 11.03 22.58 20.68
C THR A 12 10.68 22.08 19.28
N ALA A 13 11.05 20.84 18.96
CA ALA A 13 10.66 20.16 17.72
C ALA A 13 9.13 20.07 17.58
N LEU A 14 8.43 19.65 18.64
CA LEU A 14 6.96 19.57 18.65
C LEU A 14 6.25 20.93 18.49
N ARG A 15 6.92 22.04 18.76
CA ARG A 15 6.39 23.40 18.56
C ARG A 15 6.70 23.98 17.18
N ASP A 16 7.52 23.31 16.38
CA ASP A 16 7.79 23.74 15.01
C ASP A 16 6.52 23.57 14.16
N VAL A 17 6.00 24.69 13.65
CA VAL A 17 4.79 24.73 12.81
C VAL A 17 4.96 23.85 11.57
N ARG A 18 6.16 23.74 11.01
CA ARG A 18 6.41 22.87 9.85
C ARG A 18 6.19 21.40 10.21
N LEU A 19 6.72 20.95 11.35
CA LEU A 19 6.50 19.57 11.83
C LEU A 19 5.02 19.33 12.12
N GLN A 20 4.35 20.28 12.78
CA GLN A 20 2.92 20.16 13.10
C GLN A 20 2.05 20.06 11.85
N VAL A 21 2.22 20.97 10.89
CA VAL A 21 1.42 21.02 9.66
C VAL A 21 1.70 19.80 8.79
N SER A 22 2.98 19.48 8.52
CA SER A 22 3.34 18.32 7.70
C SER A 22 2.94 17.00 8.35
N GLY A 23 3.11 16.87 9.67
CA GLY A 23 2.66 15.71 10.44
C GLY A 23 1.13 15.57 10.41
N ALA A 24 0.39 16.66 10.56
CA ALA A 24 -1.07 16.65 10.45
C ALA A 24 -1.53 16.21 9.05
N ILE A 25 -0.91 16.75 7.99
CA ILE A 25 -1.20 16.32 6.60
C ILE A 25 -0.92 14.83 6.44
N LEU A 26 0.21 14.33 6.94
CA LEU A 26 0.58 12.92 6.82
C LEU A 26 -0.40 12.01 7.56
N ILE A 27 -0.85 12.40 8.76
CA ILE A 27 -1.89 11.68 9.51
C ILE A 27 -3.22 11.67 8.74
N VAL A 28 -3.64 12.81 8.20
CA VAL A 28 -4.88 12.91 7.41
C VAL A 28 -4.80 12.03 6.16
N LEU A 29 -3.68 12.05 5.45
CA LEU A 29 -3.44 11.17 4.30
C LEU A 29 -3.50 9.70 4.70
N MET A 30 -2.88 9.33 5.82
CA MET A 30 -2.86 7.96 6.31
C MET A 30 -4.27 7.47 6.68
N LEU A 31 -5.04 8.29 7.41
CA LEU A 31 -6.44 7.98 7.74
C LEU A 31 -7.29 7.84 6.48
N THR A 32 -7.14 8.76 5.53
CA THR A 32 -7.87 8.72 4.27
C THR A 32 -7.54 7.46 3.47
N ALA A 33 -6.26 7.13 3.33
CA ALA A 33 -5.81 5.92 2.63
C ALA A 33 -6.38 4.65 3.27
N VAL A 34 -6.37 4.54 4.60
CA VAL A 34 -6.93 3.39 5.31
C VAL A 34 -8.45 3.30 5.13
N LEU A 35 -9.17 4.40 5.25
CA LEU A 35 -10.64 4.42 5.13
C LEU A 35 -11.08 4.06 3.71
N VAL A 36 -10.49 4.71 2.70
CA VAL A 36 -10.78 4.46 1.28
C VAL A 36 -10.36 3.03 0.90
N GLY A 37 -9.17 2.60 1.33
CA GLY A 37 -8.68 1.24 1.09
C GLY A 37 -9.60 0.17 1.68
N LYS A 38 -10.09 0.38 2.92
CA LYS A 38 -11.01 -0.56 3.57
C LYS A 38 -12.37 -0.61 2.87
N GLN A 39 -12.89 0.53 2.44
CA GLN A 39 -14.12 0.59 1.67
C GLN A 39 -13.97 -0.13 0.32
N GLY A 40 -12.88 0.15 -0.40
CA GLY A 40 -12.57 -0.51 -1.68
C GLY A 40 -12.39 -2.02 -1.52
N GLN A 41 -11.69 -2.47 -0.48
CA GLN A 41 -11.52 -3.90 -0.19
C GLN A 41 -12.86 -4.59 0.05
N LYS A 42 -13.77 -3.97 0.83
CA LYS A 42 -15.11 -4.51 1.05
C LYS A 42 -15.93 -4.60 -0.23
N GLN A 43 -15.86 -3.58 -1.09
CA GLN A 43 -16.55 -3.58 -2.38
C GLN A 43 -16.04 -4.69 -3.29
N ILE A 44 -14.71 -4.80 -3.47
CA ILE A 44 -14.10 -5.86 -4.28
C ILE A 44 -14.47 -7.24 -3.75
N GLN A 45 -14.44 -7.44 -2.43
CA GLN A 45 -14.83 -8.71 -1.83
C GLN A 45 -16.29 -9.07 -2.14
N THR A 46 -17.19 -8.10 -2.05
CA THR A 46 -18.62 -8.30 -2.34
C THR A 46 -18.84 -8.67 -3.81
N GLU A 47 -18.19 -7.96 -4.73
CA GLU A 47 -18.30 -8.26 -6.17
C GLU A 47 -17.67 -9.61 -6.53
N ARG A 48 -16.56 -9.97 -5.90
CA ARG A 48 -15.94 -11.29 -6.03
C ARG A 48 -16.89 -12.40 -5.60
N GLU A 49 -17.54 -12.25 -4.45
CA GLU A 49 -18.49 -13.25 -3.93
C GLU A 49 -19.71 -13.41 -4.85
N LYS A 50 -20.27 -12.30 -5.34
CA LYS A 50 -21.35 -12.33 -6.33
C LYS A 50 -20.93 -13.03 -7.62
N ALA A 51 -19.77 -12.69 -8.17
CA ALA A 51 -19.26 -13.30 -9.39
C ALA A 51 -18.98 -14.79 -9.21
N GLN A 52 -18.40 -15.18 -8.08
CA GLN A 52 -18.16 -16.58 -7.73
C GLN A 52 -19.48 -17.37 -7.63
N SER A 53 -20.50 -16.82 -6.96
CA SER A 53 -21.82 -17.46 -6.86
C SER A 53 -22.47 -17.61 -8.24
N ALA A 54 -22.49 -16.55 -9.04
CA ALA A 54 -23.09 -16.57 -10.37
C ALA A 54 -22.42 -17.59 -11.31
N MET A 55 -21.08 -17.68 -11.27
CA MET A 55 -20.35 -18.69 -12.04
C MET A 55 -20.64 -20.11 -11.56
N TYR A 56 -20.73 -20.32 -10.25
CA TYR A 56 -21.07 -21.61 -9.68
C TYR A 56 -22.50 -22.04 -10.03
N ASP A 57 -23.47 -21.13 -9.91
CA ASP A 57 -24.86 -21.38 -10.29
C ASP A 57 -24.98 -21.70 -11.78
N THR A 58 -24.26 -20.97 -12.64
CA THR A 58 -24.21 -21.24 -14.09
C THR A 58 -23.63 -22.64 -14.36
N TRP A 59 -22.57 -23.03 -13.67
CA TRP A 59 -21.95 -24.35 -13.81
C TRP A 59 -22.86 -25.49 -13.34
N LEU A 60 -23.62 -25.29 -12.25
CA LEU A 60 -24.62 -26.25 -11.79
C LEU A 60 -25.79 -26.39 -12.78
N ASN A 61 -26.21 -25.28 -13.38
CA ASN A 61 -27.34 -25.22 -14.31
C ASN A 61 -26.93 -25.43 -15.78
N GLN A 62 -25.83 -26.16 -16.03
CA GLN A 62 -25.31 -26.40 -17.37
C GLN A 62 -26.12 -27.41 -18.22
N GLY A 63 -27.21 -27.95 -17.66
CA GLY A 63 -28.05 -28.98 -18.27
C GLY A 63 -27.47 -30.39 -18.19
N GLU A 64 -28.20 -31.37 -18.74
CA GLU A 64 -27.69 -32.74 -18.83
C GLU A 64 -26.54 -32.83 -19.83
N LYS A 65 -25.39 -33.30 -19.34
CA LYS A 65 -24.18 -33.50 -20.13
C LYS A 65 -23.45 -34.75 -19.67
N HIS A 66 -22.74 -35.40 -20.58
CA HIS A 66 -21.77 -36.43 -20.22
C HIS A 66 -20.71 -35.84 -19.27
N PRO A 67 -20.25 -36.55 -18.22
CA PRO A 67 -19.32 -36.00 -17.22
C PRO A 67 -18.06 -35.36 -17.82
N HIS A 68 -17.54 -35.94 -18.91
CA HIS A 68 -16.42 -35.37 -19.65
C HIS A 68 -16.76 -33.99 -20.25
N SER A 69 -17.92 -33.86 -20.90
CA SER A 69 -18.39 -32.58 -21.47
C SER A 69 -18.68 -31.54 -20.39
N ALA A 70 -19.17 -31.97 -19.22
CA ALA A 70 -19.37 -31.09 -18.08
C ALA A 70 -18.05 -30.53 -17.53
N ALA A 71 -16.98 -31.33 -17.56
CA ALA A 71 -15.63 -30.88 -17.17
C ALA A 71 -15.03 -29.85 -18.14
N HIS A 72 -15.38 -29.92 -19.43
CA HIS A 72 -14.99 -28.92 -20.45
C HIS A 72 -15.86 -27.66 -20.45
N TYR A 73 -17.05 -27.67 -19.82
CA TYR A 73 -17.89 -26.47 -19.71
C TYR A 73 -17.17 -25.34 -18.95
N GLY A 74 -16.42 -25.74 -17.91
CA GLY A 74 -15.54 -24.88 -17.15
C GLY A 74 -16.24 -23.77 -16.36
N MET A 75 -15.45 -23.02 -15.59
CA MET A 75 -15.92 -21.84 -14.87
C MET A 75 -14.74 -20.93 -14.49
N PHE A 76 -15.00 -19.65 -14.25
CA PHE A 76 -14.00 -18.77 -13.65
C PHE A 76 -13.85 -19.02 -12.16
N ALA A 77 -12.62 -19.04 -11.70
CA ALA A 77 -12.27 -18.93 -10.28
C ALA A 77 -11.65 -17.55 -10.00
N PHE A 78 -12.06 -16.92 -8.90
CA PHE A 78 -11.66 -15.56 -8.56
C PHE A 78 -10.73 -15.53 -7.33
N LYS A 79 -9.61 -14.79 -7.45
CA LYS A 79 -8.61 -14.65 -6.40
C LYS A 79 -9.19 -13.91 -5.18
N PRO A 80 -9.14 -14.46 -3.96
CA PRO A 80 -9.49 -13.73 -2.74
C PRO A 80 -8.50 -12.58 -2.48
N LYS A 81 -9.01 -11.43 -2.02
CA LYS A 81 -8.18 -10.32 -1.55
C LYS A 81 -7.73 -10.61 -0.10
N PRO A 82 -6.44 -10.48 0.22
CA PRO A 82 -5.96 -10.60 1.60
C PRO A 82 -6.64 -9.60 2.54
N VAL A 83 -6.87 -9.98 3.81
CA VAL A 83 -7.59 -9.14 4.78
C VAL A 83 -6.89 -7.79 5.02
N LEU A 84 -5.56 -7.76 4.98
CA LEU A 84 -4.76 -6.54 5.18
C LEU A 84 -4.44 -5.80 3.88
N SER A 85 -5.06 -6.18 2.75
CA SER A 85 -4.78 -5.55 1.45
C SER A 85 -5.13 -4.06 1.39
N PHE A 86 -5.90 -3.56 2.36
CA PHE A 86 -6.24 -2.14 2.50
C PHE A 86 -5.10 -1.30 3.10
N LEU A 87 -4.12 -1.94 3.75
CA LEU A 87 -2.91 -1.27 4.27
C LEU A 87 -1.78 -1.32 3.25
N ASP A 88 -1.65 -2.45 2.56
CA ASP A 88 -0.64 -2.72 1.55
C ASP A 88 -1.21 -3.68 0.50
N VAL A 89 -1.15 -3.29 -0.77
CA VAL A 89 -1.63 -4.12 -1.88
C VAL A 89 -0.61 -5.17 -2.33
N GLY A 90 0.66 -5.05 -1.92
CA GLY A 90 1.73 -5.97 -2.28
C GLY A 90 1.83 -6.20 -3.80
N LEU A 91 1.72 -7.46 -4.22
CA LEU A 91 1.79 -7.88 -5.64
C LEU A 91 0.41 -8.01 -6.30
N ASP A 92 -0.67 -7.59 -5.65
CA ASP A 92 -2.02 -7.80 -6.18
C ASP A 92 -2.22 -7.18 -7.55
N ASN A 93 -1.58 -6.04 -7.80
CA ASN A 93 -1.71 -5.31 -9.07
C ASN A 93 -1.08 -6.05 -10.25
N TYR A 94 -0.22 -7.03 -10.00
CA TYR A 94 0.56 -7.72 -11.03
C TYR A 94 0.19 -9.20 -11.19
N THR A 95 -0.61 -9.76 -10.28
CA THR A 95 -0.86 -11.22 -10.21
C THR A 95 -2.18 -11.66 -10.85
N GLY A 96 -2.96 -10.73 -11.40
CA GLY A 96 -4.29 -11.01 -11.97
C GLY A 96 -5.33 -11.36 -10.89
N VAL A 97 -6.60 -11.46 -11.30
CA VAL A 97 -7.72 -11.69 -10.36
C VAL A 97 -8.63 -12.85 -10.73
N SER A 98 -8.52 -13.43 -11.94
CA SER A 98 -9.34 -14.58 -12.32
C SER A 98 -8.60 -15.56 -13.23
N VAL A 99 -8.98 -16.83 -13.17
CA VAL A 99 -8.51 -17.87 -14.09
C VAL A 99 -9.70 -18.71 -14.55
N PHE A 100 -9.72 -19.09 -15.83
CA PHE A 100 -10.72 -20.02 -16.36
C PHE A 100 -10.31 -21.46 -16.11
N LEU A 101 -11.15 -22.23 -15.43
CA LEU A 101 -10.90 -23.63 -15.11
C LEU A 101 -11.61 -24.52 -16.12
N GLU A 102 -10.89 -25.41 -16.78
CA GLU A 102 -11.44 -26.40 -17.72
C GLU A 102 -10.59 -27.68 -17.72
N ALA A 103 -11.13 -28.76 -18.28
CA ALA A 103 -10.43 -30.03 -18.34
C ALA A 103 -9.25 -30.01 -19.33
N HIS A 104 -8.14 -30.63 -18.94
CA HIS A 104 -6.92 -30.81 -19.76
C HIS A 104 -6.21 -29.53 -20.21
N ARG A 105 -6.61 -28.36 -19.70
CA ARG A 105 -5.96 -27.07 -20.02
C ARG A 105 -5.77 -26.22 -18.77
N GLN A 106 -4.54 -25.75 -18.60
CA GLN A 106 -4.20 -24.77 -17.58
C GLN A 106 -4.22 -23.38 -18.24
N ASN A 107 -5.24 -22.59 -17.93
CA ASN A 107 -5.34 -21.22 -18.44
C ASN A 107 -4.49 -20.24 -17.63
N GLU A 108 -4.14 -19.13 -18.27
CA GLU A 108 -3.43 -18.03 -17.65
C GLU A 108 -4.34 -17.25 -16.69
N VAL A 109 -3.72 -16.55 -15.73
CA VAL A 109 -4.43 -15.63 -14.85
C VAL A 109 -4.62 -14.30 -15.57
N LEU A 110 -5.85 -13.78 -15.56
CA LEU A 110 -6.27 -12.62 -16.32
C LEU A 110 -6.59 -11.42 -15.41
N PHE A 111 -6.67 -10.24 -16.03
CA PHE A 111 -7.13 -8.98 -15.45
C PHE A 111 -6.26 -8.49 -14.28
N SER A 112 -4.94 -8.42 -14.48
CA SER A 112 -4.10 -7.69 -13.52
C SER A 112 -4.34 -6.19 -13.65
N ALA A 113 -4.40 -5.46 -12.54
CA ALA A 113 -4.60 -4.01 -12.57
C ALA A 113 -3.50 -3.31 -13.38
N ALA A 114 -2.28 -3.84 -13.36
CA ALA A 114 -1.16 -3.32 -14.12
C ALA A 114 -1.37 -3.43 -15.65
N GLN A 115 -2.03 -4.48 -16.15
CA GLN A 115 -2.33 -4.64 -17.59
C GLN A 115 -3.30 -3.58 -18.09
N ASP A 116 -4.31 -3.22 -17.29
CA ASP A 116 -5.34 -2.24 -17.67
C ASP A 116 -4.96 -0.79 -17.36
N SER A 117 -3.75 -0.56 -16.86
CA SER A 117 -3.34 0.73 -16.34
C SER A 117 -2.35 1.49 -17.23
N ASN A 118 -2.49 2.81 -17.23
CA ASN A 118 -1.48 3.72 -17.77
C ASN A 118 -0.27 3.80 -16.82
N GLY A 119 0.77 4.56 -17.20
CA GLY A 119 2.01 4.70 -16.43
C GLY A 119 1.86 5.13 -14.95
N MET A 120 0.66 5.56 -14.53
CA MET A 120 0.31 5.93 -13.16
C MET A 120 0.56 4.80 -12.13
N THR A 121 0.38 3.53 -12.51
CA THR A 121 0.58 2.38 -11.60
C THR A 121 2.03 2.23 -11.15
N ARG A 122 2.98 2.84 -11.88
CA ARG A 122 4.40 2.87 -11.49
C ARG A 122 4.68 3.73 -10.26
N PHE A 123 3.82 4.70 -9.95
CA PHE A 123 3.95 5.54 -8.76
C PHE A 123 3.36 4.88 -7.50
N GLY A 124 2.75 3.69 -7.65
CA GLY A 124 2.10 2.97 -6.57
C GLY A 124 0.71 3.53 -6.25
N GLU A 125 -0.03 2.77 -5.45
CA GLU A 125 -1.31 3.22 -4.90
C GLU A 125 -1.11 3.98 -3.59
N MET A 126 -1.98 4.95 -3.32
CA MET A 126 -1.97 5.68 -2.05
C MET A 126 -2.46 4.78 -0.92
N THR A 127 -1.53 4.02 -0.35
CA THR A 127 -1.74 3.08 0.76
C THR A 127 -1.04 3.56 2.04
N ALA A 128 -1.40 2.97 3.18
CA ALA A 128 -0.69 3.23 4.43
C ALA A 128 0.79 2.82 4.32
N ALA A 129 1.09 1.72 3.63
CA ALA A 129 2.45 1.28 3.38
C ALA A 129 3.26 2.32 2.59
N LEU A 130 2.72 2.87 1.49
CA LEU A 130 3.42 3.90 0.71
C LEU A 130 3.70 5.16 1.53
N ILE A 131 2.74 5.58 2.35
CA ILE A 131 2.91 6.75 3.23
C ILE A 131 4.03 6.51 4.24
N LEU A 132 4.06 5.34 4.88
CA LEU A 132 5.05 5.03 5.91
C LEU A 132 6.44 4.71 5.35
N GLN A 133 6.52 4.08 4.18
CA GLN A 133 7.78 3.65 3.58
C GLN A 133 8.43 4.71 2.69
N VAL A 134 7.63 5.62 2.12
CA VAL A 134 8.13 6.63 1.17
C VAL A 134 7.95 8.05 1.73
N LEU A 135 6.72 8.46 2.05
CA LEU A 135 6.45 9.85 2.42
C LEU A 135 7.02 10.21 3.80
N LEU A 136 6.91 9.34 4.78
CA LEU A 136 7.42 9.58 6.12
C LEU A 136 8.95 9.70 6.16
N PRO A 137 9.75 8.80 5.55
CA PRO A 137 11.20 8.97 5.48
C PRO A 137 11.61 10.24 4.75
N LEU A 138 10.95 10.58 3.64
CA LEU A 138 11.21 11.82 2.93
C LEU A 138 10.94 13.03 3.83
N LEU A 139 9.82 13.02 4.56
CA LEU A 139 9.49 14.09 5.49
C LEU A 139 10.56 14.22 6.60
N ILE A 140 11.02 13.10 7.17
CA ILE A 140 12.09 13.09 8.16
C ILE A 140 13.37 13.72 7.58
N ILE A 141 13.77 13.32 6.37
CA ILE A 141 14.94 13.89 5.69
C ILE A 141 14.77 15.40 5.53
N PHE A 142 13.64 15.87 4.99
CA PHE A 142 13.41 17.30 4.78
C PHE A 142 13.41 18.12 6.07
N LEU A 143 12.78 17.62 7.14
CA LEU A 143 12.69 18.34 8.41
C LEU A 143 14.04 18.39 9.14
N THR A 144 14.81 17.31 9.06
CA THR A 144 16.12 17.21 9.74
C THR A 144 17.27 17.82 8.95
N PHE A 145 17.14 17.99 7.63
CA PHE A 145 18.22 18.49 6.78
C PHE A 145 18.79 19.82 7.27
N ASN A 146 17.92 20.76 7.66
CA ASN A 146 18.32 22.07 8.17
C ASN A 146 19.11 22.01 9.48
N ILE A 147 18.93 20.95 10.29
CA ILE A 147 19.70 20.77 11.53
C ILE A 147 21.17 20.53 11.16
N PHE A 148 21.43 19.69 10.17
CA PHE A 148 22.79 19.37 9.74
C PHE A 148 23.43 20.49 8.90
N SER A 149 22.70 21.10 7.98
CA SER A 149 23.25 22.16 7.13
C SER A 149 23.63 23.39 7.94
N ARG A 150 22.80 23.77 8.93
CA ARG A 150 23.04 24.93 9.79
C ARG A 150 24.30 24.77 10.63
N GLU A 151 24.47 23.65 11.32
CA GLU A 151 25.65 23.38 12.16
C GLU A 151 26.95 23.34 11.32
N ARG A 152 26.83 22.95 10.04
CA ARG A 152 27.95 22.98 9.08
C ARG A 152 28.29 24.40 8.61
N GLU A 153 27.27 25.20 8.29
CA GLU A 153 27.42 26.58 7.81
C GLU A 153 27.92 27.52 8.92
N GLU A 154 27.42 27.35 10.15
CA GLU A 154 27.84 28.12 11.33
C GLU A 154 29.22 27.69 11.86
N GLY A 155 29.81 26.61 11.33
CA GLY A 155 31.13 26.11 11.72
C GLY A 155 31.15 25.38 13.06
N THR A 156 30.01 25.22 13.72
CA THR A 156 29.86 24.56 15.02
C THR A 156 30.34 23.11 14.98
N LEU A 157 30.10 22.37 13.89
CA LEU A 157 30.63 21.00 13.74
C LEU A 157 32.16 20.95 13.80
N ARG A 158 32.84 21.92 13.18
CA ARG A 158 34.32 22.01 13.22
C ARG A 158 34.81 22.33 14.63
N LEU A 159 34.10 23.21 15.33
CA LEU A 159 34.42 23.58 16.71
C LEU A 159 34.26 22.39 17.67
N ILE A 160 33.15 21.65 17.58
CA ILE A 160 32.90 20.45 18.39
C ILE A 160 33.97 19.37 18.11
N HIS A 161 34.32 19.16 16.84
CA HIS A 161 35.34 18.18 16.47
C HIS A 161 36.74 18.56 16.98
N ALA A 162 37.09 19.86 16.93
CA ALA A 162 38.34 20.37 17.50
C ALA A 162 38.42 20.21 19.03
N GLN A 163 37.28 20.08 19.71
CA GLN A 163 37.20 19.82 21.16
C GLN A 163 37.35 18.32 21.51
N GLY A 164 37.61 17.44 20.54
CA GLY A 164 37.82 16.02 20.76
C GLY A 164 36.54 15.23 21.04
N LEU A 165 35.37 15.83 20.80
CA LEU A 165 34.09 15.14 20.80
C LEU A 165 33.88 14.52 19.42
N SER A 166 33.78 13.18 19.38
CA SER A 166 33.52 12.37 18.19
C SER A 166 32.07 11.92 18.12
#